data_AF-A0AAU8DE74-F1
#
_entry.id   AF-A0AAU8DE74-F1
#
_cell.length_a   1.000
_cell.length_b   1.000
_cell.length_c   1.000
_cell.angle_alpha   90.00
_cell.angle_beta   90.00
_cell.angle_gamma   90.00
#
_symmetry.space_group_name_H-M   'P 1'
#
loop_
_entity.id
_entity.type
_entity.pdbx_description
1 polymer ?
#
loop_
_entity_poly.entity_id
_entity_poly.type
_entity_poly.pdbx_seq_one_letter_code
_entity_poly.pdbx_strand_id
1 'polypeptide(L)'
;MPDEAVIAGIRTDIETYEGERQRARRKVGWRVPVYLGGLAAAVAALAYGFNAFADPHEQWHSAPHLFLYVIAMFAGIYASWMATKPARDVQQAFREHLLPIVFGFIEDFHYQHKTSPTSFYRLPREAVGTFDVERFDDVISGKCDGFVFELYEAELAKKSGKSERMKFKGVVLAFQTVAPFPGLLVATHKTNMVTSFFRGLFGDGIWRR
;
A
#
# COMPACT_ATOMS: atom_id res chain seq x y z
N MET A 1 19.39 23.48 -11.02
CA MET A 1 19.53 22.90 -9.66
C MET A 1 18.62 23.67 -8.74
N PRO A 2 17.88 23.02 -7.82
CA PRO A 2 17.04 23.72 -6.85
C PRO A 2 17.89 24.68 -6.01
N ASP A 3 17.34 25.84 -5.70
CA ASP A 3 17.99 26.86 -4.86
C ASP A 3 18.20 26.36 -3.42
N GLU A 4 19.23 26.86 -2.73
CA GLU A 4 19.62 26.43 -1.39
C GLU A 4 18.50 26.69 -0.37
N ALA A 5 17.72 27.76 -0.59
CA ALA A 5 16.52 28.06 0.18
C ALA A 5 15.41 27.00 0.03
N VAL A 6 15.26 26.41 -1.16
CA VAL A 6 14.29 25.34 -1.43
C VAL A 6 14.73 24.06 -0.72
N ILE A 7 16.02 23.73 -0.78
CA ILE A 7 16.58 22.56 -0.10
C ILE A 7 16.46 22.70 1.43
N ALA A 8 16.68 23.90 1.98
CA ALA A 8 16.50 24.19 3.40
C ALA A 8 15.03 24.04 3.82
N GLY A 9 14.08 24.55 3.03
CA GLY A 9 12.65 24.38 3.27
C GLY A 9 12.23 22.90 3.30
N ILE A 10 12.65 22.12 2.30
CA ILE A 10 12.39 20.67 2.25
C ILE A 10 12.94 19.97 3.49
N ARG A 11 14.14 20.35 3.94
CA ARG A 11 14.74 19.77 5.15
C ARG A 11 13.91 20.07 6.40
N THR A 12 13.47 21.31 6.57
CA THR A 12 12.62 21.72 7.70
C THR A 12 11.27 21.00 7.69
N ASP A 13 10.68 20.78 6.52
CA ASP A 13 9.41 20.04 6.41
C ASP A 13 9.59 18.55 6.73
N ILE A 14 10.69 17.94 6.29
CA ILE A 14 11.07 16.57 6.66
C ILE A 14 11.27 16.44 8.17
N GLU A 15 11.98 17.38 8.81
CA GLU A 15 12.23 17.38 10.25
C GLU A 15 10.92 17.55 11.06
N THR A 16 10.03 18.43 10.60
CA THR A 16 8.71 18.63 11.20
C THR A 16 7.89 17.34 11.13
N TYR A 17 7.87 16.68 9.97
CA TYR A 17 7.22 15.39 9.82
C TYR A 17 7.85 14.30 10.70
N GLU A 18 9.18 14.20 10.75
CA GLU A 18 9.84 13.23 11.62
C GLU A 18 9.42 13.42 13.08
N GLY A 19 9.30 14.68 13.53
CA GLY A 19 8.75 15.03 14.84
C GLY A 19 7.30 14.56 15.04
N GLU A 20 6.43 14.79 14.06
CA GLU A 20 5.04 14.33 14.10
C GLU A 20 4.92 12.80 14.08
N ARG A 21 5.71 12.13 13.26
CA ARG A 21 5.80 10.67 13.15
C ARG A 21 6.28 10.06 14.46
N GLN A 22 7.28 10.65 15.11
CA GLN A 22 7.75 10.20 16.43
C GLN A 22 6.68 10.40 17.50
N ARG A 23 5.99 11.55 17.51
CA ARG A 23 4.87 11.80 18.43
C ARG A 23 3.71 10.83 18.21
N ALA A 24 3.38 10.54 16.96
CA ALA A 24 2.35 9.56 16.59
C ALA A 24 2.76 8.15 17.00
N ARG A 25 4.00 7.73 16.74
CA ARG A 25 4.56 6.45 17.20
C ARG A 25 4.51 6.32 18.71
N ARG A 26 4.83 7.38 19.46
CA ARG A 26 4.76 7.37 20.93
C ARG A 26 3.32 7.25 21.43
N LYS A 27 2.36 7.94 20.77
CA LYS A 27 0.92 7.80 21.06
C LYS A 27 0.41 6.39 20.76
N VAL A 28 0.78 5.78 19.63
CA VAL A 28 0.40 4.40 19.28
C VAL A 28 1.06 3.41 20.23
N GLY A 29 2.33 3.59 20.53
CA GLY A 29 3.12 2.74 21.42
C GLY A 29 2.51 2.65 22.82
N TRP A 30 1.87 3.71 23.32
CA TRP A 30 1.17 3.64 24.60
C TRP A 30 -0.30 3.21 24.51
N ARG A 31 -0.97 3.54 23.40
CA ARG A 31 -2.37 3.15 23.17
C ARG A 31 -2.52 1.63 23.01
N VAL A 32 -1.65 0.97 22.25
CA VAL A 32 -1.77 -0.48 21.99
C VAL A 32 -1.75 -1.30 23.30
N PRO A 33 -0.78 -1.14 24.21
CA PRO A 33 -0.79 -1.87 25.49
C PRO A 33 -1.97 -1.49 26.39
N VAL A 34 -2.40 -0.22 26.40
CA VAL A 34 -3.51 0.22 27.25
C VAL A 34 -4.85 -0.32 26.76
N TYR A 35 -5.12 -0.25 25.45
CA TYR A 35 -6.36 -0.77 24.88
C TYR A 35 -6.41 -2.31 24.93
N LEU A 36 -5.34 -3.00 24.52
CA LEU A 36 -5.31 -4.46 24.54
C LEU A 36 -5.18 -5.01 25.96
N GLY A 37 -4.37 -4.40 26.81
CA GLY A 37 -4.21 -4.78 28.21
C GLY A 37 -5.48 -4.52 29.03
N GLY A 38 -6.14 -3.38 28.80
CA GLY A 38 -7.44 -3.08 29.41
C GLY A 38 -8.53 -4.05 28.98
N LEU A 39 -8.59 -4.39 27.69
CA LEU A 39 -9.51 -5.42 27.18
C LEU A 39 -9.22 -6.79 27.80
N ALA A 40 -7.96 -7.21 27.84
CA ALA A 40 -7.56 -8.48 28.44
C ALA A 40 -7.91 -8.55 29.93
N ALA A 41 -7.68 -7.47 30.68
CA ALA A 41 -8.04 -7.38 32.10
C ALA A 41 -9.56 -7.46 32.30
N ALA A 42 -10.35 -6.77 31.47
CA ALA A 42 -11.81 -6.82 31.52
C ALA A 42 -12.35 -8.22 31.20
N VAL A 43 -11.80 -8.88 30.17
CA VAL A 43 -12.17 -10.25 29.80
C VAL A 43 -11.80 -11.23 30.91
N ALA A 44 -10.62 -11.10 31.52
CA ALA A 44 -10.21 -11.94 32.63
C ALA A 44 -11.13 -11.76 33.86
N ALA A 45 -11.50 -10.52 34.19
CA ALA A 45 -12.42 -10.23 35.29
C ALA A 45 -13.82 -10.81 35.03
N LEU A 46 -14.35 -10.67 33.81
CA LEU A 46 -15.65 -11.23 33.43
C LEU A 46 -15.63 -12.76 33.40
N ALA A 47 -14.57 -13.37 32.88
CA ALA A 47 -14.39 -14.83 32.89
C ALA A 47 -14.31 -15.35 34.34
N TYR A 48 -13.56 -14.69 35.22
CA TYR A 48 -13.49 -15.05 36.63
C TYR A 48 -14.87 -14.94 37.31
N GLY A 49 -15.62 -13.86 37.01
CA GLY A 49 -16.99 -13.68 37.47
C GLY A 49 -17.92 -14.80 37.01
N PHE A 50 -17.91 -15.13 35.71
CA PHE A 50 -18.69 -16.25 35.19
C PHE A 50 -18.30 -17.58 35.81
N ASN A 51 -17.02 -17.78 36.10
CA ASN A 51 -16.55 -19.00 36.75
C ASN A 51 -17.04 -19.12 38.21
N ALA A 52 -17.23 -18.00 38.91
CA ALA A 52 -17.79 -17.99 40.26
C ALA A 52 -19.27 -18.42 40.33
N PHE A 53 -20.01 -18.31 39.20
CA PHE A 53 -21.41 -18.72 39.09
C PHE A 53 -21.60 -20.01 38.27
N ALA A 54 -20.52 -20.60 37.75
CA ALA A 54 -20.58 -21.78 36.89
C ALA A 54 -20.63 -23.09 37.70
N ASP A 55 -21.33 -24.08 37.16
CA ASP A 55 -21.30 -25.45 37.67
C ASP A 55 -19.85 -25.99 37.64
N PRO A 56 -19.37 -26.68 38.71
CA PRO A 56 -18.01 -27.22 38.77
C PRO A 56 -17.53 -28.00 37.55
N HIS A 57 -18.45 -28.61 36.77
CA HIS A 57 -18.10 -29.39 35.58
C HIS A 57 -17.98 -28.59 34.28
N GLU A 58 -18.43 -27.33 34.25
CA GLU A 58 -18.43 -26.46 33.06
C GLU A 58 -17.55 -25.21 33.20
N GLN A 59 -16.72 -25.18 34.24
CA GLN A 59 -15.81 -24.06 34.52
C GLN A 59 -14.94 -23.73 33.30
N TRP A 60 -14.83 -22.44 32.98
CA TRP A 60 -14.09 -21.86 31.84
C TRP A 60 -14.61 -22.17 30.43
N HIS A 61 -15.50 -23.16 30.27
CA HIS A 61 -16.00 -23.64 28.97
C HIS A 61 -17.52 -23.53 28.81
N SER A 62 -18.24 -23.02 29.81
CA SER A 62 -19.67 -22.79 29.71
C SER A 62 -20.03 -21.83 28.56
N ALA A 63 -21.26 -21.92 28.06
CA ALA A 63 -21.74 -21.09 26.95
C ALA A 63 -21.44 -19.57 27.12
N PRO A 64 -21.58 -18.96 28.32
CA PRO A 64 -21.19 -17.56 28.56
C PRO A 64 -19.70 -17.26 28.29
N HIS A 65 -18.78 -18.18 28.61
CA HIS A 65 -17.35 -18.01 28.35
C HIS A 65 -17.04 -18.03 26.85
N LEU A 66 -17.68 -18.94 26.11
CA LEU A 66 -17.54 -19.00 24.64
C LEU A 66 -17.99 -17.69 23.98
N PHE A 67 -19.15 -17.15 24.36
CA PHE A 67 -19.60 -15.85 23.86
C PHE A 67 -18.65 -14.71 24.25
N LEU A 68 -18.16 -14.70 25.49
CA LEU A 68 -17.19 -13.71 25.96
C LEU A 68 -15.90 -13.74 25.13
N TYR A 69 -15.35 -14.91 24.85
CA TYR A 69 -14.10 -15.04 24.07
C TYR A 69 -14.29 -14.62 22.61
N VAL A 70 -15.43 -14.97 21.99
CA VAL A 70 -15.75 -14.53 20.63
C VAL A 70 -15.89 -13.01 20.56
N ILE A 71 -16.62 -12.41 21.50
CA ILE A 71 -16.76 -10.95 21.59
C ILE A 71 -15.39 -10.29 21.84
N ALA A 72 -14.58 -10.85 22.74
CA ALA A 72 -13.23 -10.38 23.04
C ALA A 72 -12.33 -10.40 21.80
N MET A 73 -12.43 -11.43 20.96
CA MET A 73 -11.70 -11.53 19.71
C MET A 73 -12.07 -10.39 18.75
N PHE A 74 -13.36 -10.15 18.52
CA PHE A 74 -13.81 -9.04 17.66
C PHE A 74 -13.44 -7.67 18.25
N ALA A 75 -13.58 -7.50 19.56
CA ALA A 75 -13.19 -6.27 20.26
C ALA A 75 -11.67 -6.03 20.18
N GLY A 76 -10.85 -7.09 20.24
CA GLY A 76 -9.39 -7.00 20.10
C GLY A 76 -8.95 -6.58 18.69
N ILE A 77 -9.61 -7.13 17.66
CA ILE A 77 -9.40 -6.70 16.26
C ILE A 77 -9.76 -5.21 16.12
N TYR A 78 -10.92 -4.80 16.64
CA TYR A 78 -11.38 -3.42 16.58
C TYR A 78 -10.45 -2.46 17.35
N ALA A 79 -10.02 -2.83 18.56
CA ALA A 79 -9.08 -2.06 19.37
C ALA A 79 -7.73 -1.89 18.67
N SER A 80 -7.22 -2.94 18.03
CA SER A 80 -5.98 -2.90 17.25
C SER A 80 -6.11 -1.97 16.04
N TRP A 81 -7.24 -2.03 15.34
CA TRP A 81 -7.54 -1.13 14.24
C TRP A 81 -7.61 0.34 14.70
N MET A 82 -8.29 0.62 15.81
CA MET A 82 -8.41 1.97 16.37
C MET A 82 -7.07 2.50 16.92
N ALA A 83 -6.24 1.63 17.50
CA ALA A 83 -4.93 1.99 18.00
C ALA A 83 -3.95 2.35 16.87
N THR A 84 -4.09 1.74 15.69
CA THR A 84 -3.22 1.97 14.52
C THR A 84 -3.69 3.10 13.60
N LYS A 85 -4.97 3.52 13.69
CA LYS A 85 -5.54 4.63 12.92
C LYS A 85 -4.69 5.91 12.91
N PRO A 86 -4.22 6.47 14.04
CA PRO A 86 -3.45 7.71 14.02
C PRO A 86 -2.08 7.59 13.31
N ALA A 87 -1.48 6.39 13.26
CA ALA A 87 -0.27 6.20 12.47
C ALA A 87 -0.56 6.20 10.96
N ARG A 88 -1.73 5.67 10.55
CA ARG A 88 -2.18 5.72 9.16
C ARG A 88 -2.53 7.14 8.73
N ASP A 89 -3.22 7.89 9.60
CA ASP A 89 -3.59 9.28 9.32
C ASP A 89 -2.34 10.16 9.11
N VAL A 90 -1.31 9.98 9.94
CA VAL A 90 -0.02 10.70 9.79
C VAL A 90 0.75 10.29 8.54
N GLN A 91 0.73 9.00 8.18
CA GLN A 91 1.35 8.53 6.95
C GLN A 91 0.64 9.07 5.70
N GLN A 92 -0.68 9.19 5.75
CA GLN A 92 -1.48 9.75 4.66
C GLN A 92 -1.25 11.26 4.54
N ALA A 93 -1.29 12.01 5.64
CA ALA A 93 -1.01 13.44 5.68
C ALA A 93 0.40 13.78 5.15
N PHE A 94 1.39 12.94 5.47
CA PHE A 94 2.73 13.04 4.88
C PHE A 94 2.72 12.92 3.37
N ARG A 95 2.04 11.90 2.83
CA ARG A 95 1.98 11.70 1.39
C ARG A 95 1.34 12.91 0.72
N GLU A 96 0.27 13.44 1.29
CA GLU A 96 -0.43 14.61 0.75
C GLU A 96 0.39 15.90 0.83
N HIS A 97 1.24 16.08 1.86
CA HIS A 97 1.97 17.34 2.07
C HIS A 97 3.40 17.31 1.52
N LEU A 98 4.15 16.23 1.75
CA LEU A 98 5.55 16.13 1.37
C LEU A 98 5.77 15.63 -0.06
N LEU A 99 4.86 14.85 -0.64
CA LEU A 99 5.01 14.47 -2.07
C LEU A 99 4.98 15.72 -2.98
N PRO A 100 4.01 16.65 -2.90
CA PRO A 100 4.02 17.85 -3.73
C PRO A 100 5.31 18.68 -3.58
N ILE A 101 5.87 18.74 -2.37
CA ILE A 101 7.09 19.50 -2.08
C ILE A 101 8.33 18.83 -2.70
N VAL A 102 8.48 17.51 -2.49
CA VAL A 102 9.57 16.72 -3.11
C VAL A 102 9.46 16.73 -4.63
N PHE A 103 8.23 16.74 -5.13
CA PHE A 103 7.89 16.82 -6.54
C PHE A 103 7.62 18.26 -7.01
N GLY A 104 8.15 19.28 -6.33
CA GLY A 104 7.92 20.69 -6.69
C GLY A 104 8.43 21.12 -8.07
N PHE A 105 9.15 20.24 -8.77
CA PHE A 105 9.54 20.40 -10.18
C PHE A 105 8.42 19.99 -11.16
N ILE A 106 7.31 19.45 -10.66
CA ILE A 106 6.17 19.01 -11.44
C ILE A 106 5.09 20.09 -11.41
N GLU A 107 4.73 20.57 -12.59
CA GLU A 107 3.57 21.42 -12.78
C GLU A 107 2.29 20.57 -12.68
N ASP A 108 1.19 21.16 -12.19
CA ASP A 108 -0.11 20.48 -12.05
C ASP A 108 -0.04 19.14 -11.27
N PHE A 109 0.63 19.13 -10.11
CA PHE A 109 0.78 17.92 -9.28
C PHE A 109 -0.56 17.37 -8.79
N HIS A 110 -0.80 16.09 -9.05
CA HIS A 110 -1.94 15.34 -8.56
C HIS A 110 -1.49 14.02 -7.93
N TYR A 111 -2.00 13.72 -6.74
CA TYR A 111 -1.80 12.46 -6.04
C TYR A 111 -3.13 11.72 -5.89
N GLN A 112 -3.14 10.42 -6.20
CA GLN A 112 -4.28 9.54 -6.03
C GLN A 112 -3.83 8.22 -5.39
N HIS A 113 -4.63 7.70 -4.46
CA HIS A 113 -4.40 6.41 -3.83
C HIS A 113 -5.43 5.39 -4.31
N LYS A 114 -4.96 4.19 -4.66
CA LYS A 114 -5.74 3.02 -5.11
C LYS A 114 -6.65 3.29 -6.31
N THR A 115 -6.17 4.12 -7.23
CA THR A 115 -6.89 4.47 -8.46
C THR A 115 -6.15 3.89 -9.66
N SER A 116 -6.89 3.54 -10.71
CA SER A 116 -6.29 3.01 -11.93
C SER A 116 -5.65 4.15 -12.74
N PRO A 117 -4.35 4.07 -13.07
CA PRO A 117 -3.65 5.11 -13.83
C PRO A 117 -4.10 5.12 -15.30
N THR A 118 -4.25 6.32 -15.85
CA THR A 118 -4.75 6.49 -17.23
C THR A 118 -3.76 5.97 -18.26
N SER A 119 -2.46 6.09 -17.98
CA SER A 119 -1.41 5.65 -18.89
C SER A 119 -1.32 4.14 -19.01
N PHE A 120 -1.73 3.38 -17.98
CA PHE A 120 -1.57 1.93 -17.96
C PHE A 120 -2.31 1.25 -19.11
N TYR A 121 -3.55 1.68 -19.39
CA TYR A 121 -4.33 1.12 -20.50
C TYR A 121 -3.82 1.53 -21.89
N ARG A 122 -2.90 2.51 -21.96
CA ARG A 122 -2.26 2.96 -23.21
C ARG A 122 -0.93 2.25 -23.46
N LEU A 123 -0.40 1.54 -22.47
CA LEU A 123 0.83 0.77 -22.66
C LEU A 123 0.58 -0.35 -23.70
N PRO A 124 1.53 -0.57 -24.62
CA PRO A 124 1.47 -1.70 -25.54
C PRO A 124 1.28 -2.98 -24.74
N ARG A 125 0.30 -3.82 -25.12
CA ARG A 125 0.03 -5.09 -24.42
C ARG A 125 1.24 -6.01 -24.47
N GLU A 126 2.04 -5.86 -25.53
CA GLU A 126 3.32 -6.52 -25.73
C GLU A 126 4.35 -6.13 -24.67
N ALA A 127 4.24 -4.96 -24.01
CA ALA A 127 5.15 -4.55 -22.94
C ALA A 127 4.67 -4.96 -21.54
N VAL A 128 3.35 -5.07 -21.33
CA VAL A 128 2.78 -5.38 -20.00
C VAL A 128 2.62 -6.89 -19.78
N GLY A 129 2.40 -7.65 -20.85
CA GLY A 129 2.22 -9.10 -20.81
C GLY A 129 0.83 -9.56 -20.38
N THR A 130 0.69 -10.86 -20.13
CA THR A 130 -0.59 -11.46 -19.72
C THR A 130 -0.72 -11.51 -18.20
N PHE A 131 -1.81 -10.96 -17.69
CA PHE A 131 -2.18 -10.92 -16.27
C PHE A 131 -3.71 -11.00 -16.13
N ASP A 132 -4.18 -11.48 -14.99
CA ASP A 132 -5.61 -11.61 -14.65
C ASP A 132 -6.02 -10.67 -13.51
N VAL A 133 -5.02 -10.14 -12.79
CA VAL A 133 -5.20 -9.27 -11.63
C VAL A 133 -4.26 -8.09 -11.76
N GLU A 134 -4.81 -6.89 -11.63
CA GLU A 134 -4.09 -5.63 -11.55
C GLU A 134 -4.40 -4.96 -10.20
N ARG A 135 -3.37 -4.42 -9.55
CA ARG A 135 -3.51 -3.58 -8.35
C ARG A 135 -2.57 -2.39 -8.50
N PHE A 136 -3.09 -1.21 -8.17
CA PHE A 136 -2.37 0.05 -8.13
C PHE A 136 -2.49 0.63 -6.73
N ASP A 137 -1.40 1.16 -6.18
CA ASP A 137 -1.40 1.73 -4.83
C ASP A 137 -1.27 3.25 -4.87
N ASP A 138 -0.09 3.78 -5.15
CA ASP A 138 0.12 5.22 -5.24
C ASP A 138 0.26 5.63 -6.71
N VAL A 139 -0.47 6.67 -7.12
CA VAL A 139 -0.43 7.28 -8.46
C VAL A 139 -0.13 8.77 -8.30
N ILE A 140 0.92 9.22 -8.98
CA ILE A 140 1.35 10.62 -9.05
C ILE A 140 1.28 11.04 -10.51
N SER A 141 0.64 12.16 -10.80
CA SER A 141 0.54 12.70 -12.15
C SER A 141 0.78 14.20 -12.18
N GLY A 142 1.14 14.70 -13.36
CA GLY A 142 1.38 16.12 -13.59
C GLY A 142 2.16 16.33 -14.89
N LYS A 143 2.86 17.45 -14.99
CA LYS A 143 3.74 17.78 -16.10
C LYS A 143 5.16 18.02 -15.61
N CYS A 144 6.14 17.43 -16.29
CA CYS A 144 7.56 17.66 -16.06
C CYS A 144 8.17 18.16 -17.36
N ASP A 145 8.78 19.36 -17.35
CA ASP A 145 9.35 20.01 -18.54
C ASP A 145 8.38 20.05 -19.75
N GLY A 146 7.09 20.28 -19.48
CA GLY A 146 6.03 20.31 -20.50
C GLY A 146 5.51 18.94 -20.95
N PHE A 147 6.07 17.83 -20.48
CA PHE A 147 5.59 16.48 -20.75
C PHE A 147 4.64 16.01 -19.66
N VAL A 148 3.43 15.60 -20.05
CA VAL A 148 2.51 14.91 -19.12
C VAL A 148 3.13 13.59 -18.71
N PHE A 149 3.19 13.32 -17.41
CA PHE A 149 3.68 12.05 -16.89
C PHE A 149 2.76 11.49 -15.80
N GLU A 150 2.82 10.16 -15.65
CA GLU A 150 2.23 9.43 -14.53
C GLU A 150 3.31 8.50 -13.94
N LEU A 151 3.45 8.50 -12.62
CA LEU A 151 4.32 7.63 -11.83
C LEU A 151 3.44 6.83 -10.88
N TYR A 152 3.49 5.50 -10.95
CA TYR A 152 2.64 4.67 -10.10
C TYR A 152 3.26 3.33 -9.73
N GLU A 153 2.87 2.82 -8.57
CA GLU A 153 3.16 1.44 -8.18
C GLU A 153 2.13 0.49 -8.79
N ALA A 154 2.60 -0.56 -9.46
CA ALA A 154 1.75 -1.57 -10.08
C ALA A 154 2.15 -2.99 -9.64
N GLU A 155 1.13 -3.77 -9.32
CA GLU A 155 1.20 -5.20 -9.05
C GLU A 155 0.35 -5.93 -10.07
N LEU A 156 0.98 -6.79 -10.88
CA LEU A 156 0.29 -7.61 -11.88
C LEU A 156 0.51 -9.08 -11.54
N ALA A 157 -0.57 -9.86 -11.54
CA ALA A 157 -0.54 -11.28 -11.24
C ALA A 157 -1.38 -12.11 -12.23
N LYS A 158 -0.97 -13.36 -12.42
CA LYS A 158 -1.72 -14.38 -13.18
C LYS A 158 -2.34 -15.36 -12.20
N LYS A 159 -3.63 -15.64 -12.34
CA LYS A 159 -4.33 -16.63 -11.51
C LYS A 159 -3.91 -18.03 -11.93
N SER A 160 -3.62 -18.86 -10.95
CA SER A 160 -3.30 -20.28 -11.11
C SER A 160 -4.15 -21.07 -10.11
N GLY A 161 -5.38 -21.41 -10.54
CA GLY A 161 -6.39 -22.03 -9.69
C GLY A 161 -6.78 -21.11 -8.52
N LYS A 162 -6.49 -21.56 -7.28
CA LYS A 162 -6.73 -20.77 -6.05
C LYS A 162 -5.56 -19.86 -5.65
N SER A 163 -4.43 -19.93 -6.35
CA SER A 163 -3.24 -19.13 -6.05
C SER A 163 -3.00 -18.05 -7.09
N GLU A 164 -2.39 -16.95 -6.67
CA GLU A 164 -1.96 -15.87 -7.56
C GLU A 164 -0.44 -15.96 -7.73
N ARG A 165 0.04 -15.96 -8.97
CA ARG A 165 1.46 -15.87 -9.28
C ARG A 165 1.80 -14.46 -9.74
N MET A 166 2.58 -13.75 -8.93
CA MET A 166 3.09 -12.41 -9.26
C MET A 166 3.91 -12.44 -10.56
N LYS A 167 3.59 -11.54 -11.47
CA LYS A 167 4.27 -11.34 -12.76
C LYS A 167 5.06 -10.04 -12.78
N PHE A 168 4.50 -8.99 -12.20
CA PHE A 168 5.15 -7.70 -12.04
C PHE A 168 4.83 -7.13 -10.67
N LYS A 169 5.84 -6.56 -10.02
CA LYS A 169 5.70 -5.73 -8.83
C LYS A 169 6.79 -4.68 -8.89
N GLY A 170 6.39 -3.42 -9.02
CA GLY A 170 7.34 -2.33 -9.11
C GLY A 170 6.68 -1.01 -9.48
N VAL A 171 7.53 -0.07 -9.85
CA VAL A 171 7.14 1.30 -10.19
C VAL A 171 7.16 1.46 -11.70
N VAL A 172 6.11 2.08 -12.24
CA VAL A 172 5.99 2.44 -13.65
C VAL A 172 6.02 3.96 -13.75
N LEU A 173 6.91 4.46 -14.61
CA LEU A 173 6.99 5.88 -14.98
C LEU A 173 6.63 5.99 -16.45
N ALA A 174 5.53 6.67 -16.74
CA ALA A 174 5.00 6.87 -18.07
C ALA A 174 5.03 8.35 -18.44
N PHE A 175 5.70 8.68 -19.55
CA PHE A 175 5.66 10.02 -20.14
C PHE A 175 4.86 9.97 -21.45
N GLN A 176 4.00 10.96 -21.65
CA GLN A 176 3.33 11.16 -22.92
C GLN A 176 4.27 11.91 -23.87
N THR A 177 4.50 11.33 -25.06
CA THR A 177 5.32 11.97 -26.09
C THR A 177 4.54 13.06 -26.82
N VAL A 178 5.24 14.12 -27.23
CA VAL A 178 4.65 15.23 -28.02
C VAL A 178 4.35 14.79 -29.45
N ALA A 179 5.20 13.92 -30.02
CA ALA A 179 5.03 13.35 -31.34
C ALA A 179 4.88 11.81 -31.25
N PRO A 180 4.08 11.19 -32.13
CA PRO A 180 3.98 9.75 -32.22
C PRO A 180 5.31 9.15 -32.70
N PHE A 181 5.74 8.08 -32.05
CA PHE A 181 6.89 7.29 -32.49
C PHE A 181 6.38 6.03 -33.21
N PRO A 182 6.74 5.83 -34.50
CA PRO A 182 6.32 4.64 -35.23
C PRO A 182 7.08 3.41 -34.71
N GLY A 183 6.36 2.52 -34.03
CA GLY A 183 6.90 1.27 -33.49
C GLY A 183 7.09 1.28 -31.97
N LEU A 184 7.78 0.27 -31.46
CA LEU A 184 8.05 0.09 -30.03
C LEU A 184 9.54 -0.10 -29.81
N LEU A 185 10.15 0.80 -29.04
CA LEU A 185 11.52 0.65 -28.56
C LEU A 185 11.49 0.10 -27.13
N VAL A 186 12.10 -1.05 -26.91
CA VAL A 186 12.25 -1.66 -25.58
C VAL A 186 13.73 -1.67 -25.23
N ALA A 187 14.09 -0.92 -24.19
CA ALA A 187 15.42 -0.95 -23.60
C ALA A 187 15.36 -1.63 -22.23
N THR A 188 16.31 -2.50 -21.92
CA THR A 188 16.41 -3.10 -20.59
C THR A 188 17.86 -3.07 -20.11
N HIS A 189 18.04 -2.97 -18.80
CA HIS A 189 19.37 -2.88 -18.18
C HIS A 189 20.21 -4.16 -18.32
N LYS A 190 19.60 -5.33 -18.58
CA LYS A 190 20.30 -6.60 -18.75
C LYS A 190 19.84 -7.31 -20.02
N THR A 191 20.76 -7.61 -20.93
CA THR A 191 20.46 -8.25 -22.22
C THR A 191 19.69 -9.58 -22.09
N ASN A 192 19.96 -10.37 -21.03
CA ASN A 192 19.24 -11.64 -20.77
C ASN A 192 17.82 -11.44 -20.18
N MET A 193 17.50 -10.25 -19.66
CA MET A 193 16.13 -9.89 -19.27
C MET A 193 15.27 -9.63 -20.51
N VAL A 194 15.83 -9.08 -21.60
CA VAL A 194 15.11 -8.93 -22.87
C VAL A 194 14.63 -10.29 -23.34
N THR A 195 15.50 -11.29 -23.44
CA THR A 195 15.13 -12.62 -23.97
C THR A 195 14.08 -13.33 -23.11
N SER A 196 14.13 -13.21 -21.78
CA SER A 196 13.13 -13.80 -20.88
C SER A 196 11.81 -13.02 -20.82
N PHE A 197 11.88 -11.69 -20.89
CA PHE A 197 10.73 -10.80 -21.01
C PHE A 197 9.98 -11.08 -22.32
N PHE A 198 10.67 -11.04 -23.47
CA PHE A 198 10.09 -11.36 -24.76
C PHE A 198 9.59 -12.81 -24.83
N ARG A 199 10.31 -13.80 -24.27
CA ARG A 199 9.83 -15.19 -24.22
C ARG A 199 8.59 -15.34 -23.33
N GLY A 200 8.45 -14.55 -22.27
CA GLY A 200 7.25 -14.53 -21.42
C GLY A 200 6.07 -13.77 -22.03
N LEU A 201 6.33 -12.75 -22.86
CA LEU A 201 5.33 -11.95 -23.57
C LEU A 201 4.76 -12.66 -24.81
N PHE A 202 5.62 -13.33 -25.57
CA PHE A 202 5.26 -13.97 -26.84
C PHE A 202 5.15 -15.51 -26.75
N GLY A 203 5.64 -16.13 -25.66
CA GLY A 203 5.70 -17.59 -25.53
C GLY A 203 4.40 -18.28 -25.15
N ASP A 204 3.44 -17.57 -24.56
CA ASP A 204 2.17 -18.17 -24.09
C ASP A 204 1.08 -18.25 -25.19
N GLY A 205 1.36 -17.84 -26.44
CA GLY A 205 0.35 -17.67 -27.49
C GLY A 205 0.53 -18.40 -28.84
N ILE A 206 1.62 -19.15 -29.08
CA ILE A 206 1.94 -19.65 -30.44
C ILE A 206 1.91 -21.19 -30.59
N TRP A 207 1.38 -21.94 -29.62
CA TRP A 207 1.17 -23.39 -29.78
C TRP A 207 -0.21 -23.86 -29.30
N ARG A 208 -1.24 -23.54 -30.09
CA ARG A 208 -2.42 -24.39 -30.25
C ARG A 208 -2.85 -24.36 -31.72
N ARG A 209 -2.35 -25.32 -32.49
CA ARG A 209 -3.10 -25.96 -33.57
C ARG A 209 -3.51 -27.33 -33.08
#